data_AF-A0A6S6QRY9-F1
#
_entry.id   AF-A0A6S6QRY9-F1
#
_cell.length_a   1.000
_cell.length_b   1.000
_cell.length_c   1.000
_cell.angle_alpha   90.00
_cell.angle_beta   90.00
_cell.angle_gamma   90.00
#
_symmetry.space_group_name_H-M   'P 1'
#
loop_
_entity.id
_entity.type
_entity.pdbx_description
1 polymer ?
#
loop_
_entity_poly.entity_id
_entity_poly.type
_entity_poly.pdbx_seq_one_letter_code
_entity_poly.pdbx_strand_id
1 'polypeptide(L)'
;MAGEALGPELIVRWNGVLIGGAREKSVSLNGEAVDITNDDSAGWRTSLNNPAVKSVDITVSGVTKNNILRVDYFGGNQEGALEVEYPNGDILSMTAFMHPYSDTGAYEDAFTYEATFSSSGAAAYEEAASPVNSVLPAISGIAQQGVQLTAFEGVWNTGGTFSYQWKNGGSNIGGATAKTYTPVVGDVGDALSVAVTLTNGAGAASATSGATANVLAA
;
A
#
# COMPACT_ATOMS: atom_id res chain seq x y z
N MET A 1 -5.53 -21.00 -16.07
CA MET A 1 -4.43 -20.77 -15.11
C MET A 1 -4.64 -19.39 -14.53
N ALA A 2 -5.21 -19.31 -13.33
CA ALA A 2 -5.35 -18.05 -12.62
C ALA A 2 -3.94 -17.62 -12.22
N GLY A 3 -3.49 -16.47 -12.71
CA GLY A 3 -2.24 -15.87 -12.26
C GLY A 3 -2.37 -15.64 -10.75
N GLU A 4 -1.51 -16.26 -9.98
CA GLU A 4 -1.38 -15.95 -8.56
C GLU A 4 -1.07 -14.45 -8.47
N ALA A 5 -1.91 -13.71 -7.76
CA ALA A 5 -1.55 -12.37 -7.34
C ALA A 5 -0.37 -12.53 -6.39
N LEU A 6 0.84 -12.29 -6.92
CA LEU A 6 2.07 -12.13 -6.13
C LEU A 6 1.72 -11.20 -4.96
N GLY A 7 2.08 -11.60 -3.74
CA GLY A 7 1.69 -10.92 -2.51
C GLY A 7 1.98 -9.41 -2.53
N PRO A 8 1.45 -8.64 -1.56
CA PRO A 8 1.69 -7.20 -1.51
C PRO A 8 3.21 -6.95 -1.49
N GLU A 9 3.71 -6.35 -2.56
CA GLU A 9 5.13 -6.25 -2.88
C GLU A 9 5.69 -4.97 -2.26
N LEU A 10 6.91 -5.00 -1.73
CA LEU A 10 7.63 -3.78 -1.35
C LEU A 10 7.74 -2.88 -2.58
N ILE A 11 7.30 -1.63 -2.49
CA ILE A 11 7.36 -0.67 -3.60
C ILE A 11 8.49 0.31 -3.32
N VAL A 12 9.36 0.55 -4.30
CA VAL A 12 10.47 1.51 -4.16
C VAL A 12 10.35 2.57 -5.25
N ARG A 13 10.40 3.83 -4.84
CA ARG A 13 10.35 5.00 -5.72
C ARG A 13 11.62 5.81 -5.58
N TRP A 14 12.15 6.24 -6.73
CA TRP A 14 13.26 7.17 -6.83
C TRP A 14 12.77 8.49 -7.41
N ASN A 15 12.98 9.59 -6.68
CA ASN A 15 12.49 10.92 -7.02
C ASN A 15 10.97 10.93 -7.36
N GLY A 16 10.18 10.17 -6.58
CA GLY A 16 8.73 9.99 -6.75
C GLY A 16 8.31 9.01 -7.86
N VAL A 17 9.25 8.51 -8.66
CA VAL A 17 8.95 7.59 -9.78
C VAL A 17 9.22 6.14 -9.37
N LEU A 18 8.27 5.25 -9.64
CA LEU A 18 8.41 3.81 -9.39
C LEU A 18 9.63 3.24 -10.11
N ILE A 19 10.48 2.50 -9.38
CA ILE A 19 11.57 1.73 -9.98
C ILE A 19 10.98 0.51 -10.71
N GLY A 20 11.13 0.48 -12.03
CA GLY A 20 10.44 -0.48 -12.88
C GLY A 20 11.14 -1.84 -12.90
N GLY A 21 10.37 -2.91 -12.71
CA GLY A 21 10.84 -4.29 -12.92
C GLY A 21 11.81 -4.82 -11.86
N ALA A 22 11.85 -4.17 -10.70
CA ALA A 22 12.54 -4.70 -9.52
C ALA A 22 11.89 -6.03 -9.11
N ARG A 23 12.71 -7.03 -8.82
CA ARG A 23 12.32 -8.39 -8.42
C ARG A 23 12.76 -8.70 -7.00
N GLU A 24 13.96 -8.26 -6.65
CA GLU A 24 14.49 -8.39 -5.30
C GLU A 24 14.69 -6.99 -4.73
N LYS A 25 14.27 -6.82 -3.48
CA LYS A 25 14.35 -5.57 -2.75
C LYS A 25 14.71 -5.90 -1.32
N SER A 26 15.77 -5.29 -0.81
CA SER A 26 16.20 -5.46 0.57
C SER A 26 16.25 -4.10 1.25
N VAL A 27 15.91 -4.07 2.53
CA VAL A 27 16.08 -2.91 3.42
C VAL A 27 16.95 -3.36 4.57
N SER A 28 18.09 -2.71 4.76
CA SER A 28 19.03 -2.96 5.84
C SER A 28 19.10 -1.73 6.73
N LEU A 29 18.91 -1.92 8.03
CA LEU A 29 19.03 -0.89 9.04
C LEU A 29 20.30 -1.18 9.85
N ASN A 30 21.27 -0.29 9.77
CA ASN A 30 22.54 -0.43 10.45
C ASN A 30 22.66 0.62 11.55
N GLY A 31 23.34 0.27 12.64
CA GLY A 31 23.57 1.17 13.77
C GLY A 31 24.89 0.86 14.47
N GLU A 32 25.69 1.88 14.72
CA GLU A 32 26.91 1.75 15.51
C GLU A 32 26.64 2.13 16.97
N ALA A 33 26.71 1.13 17.85
CA ALA A 33 26.56 1.34 19.29
C ALA A 33 27.77 2.10 19.83
N VAL A 34 27.52 3.20 20.56
CA VAL A 34 28.59 3.94 21.23
C VAL A 34 28.98 3.21 22.50
N ASP A 35 30.24 2.86 22.62
CA ASP A 35 30.82 2.36 23.86
C ASP A 35 30.99 3.52 24.85
N ILE A 36 30.31 3.43 25.99
CA ILE A 36 30.36 4.41 27.09
C ILE A 36 30.96 3.81 28.36
N THR A 37 31.73 2.72 28.21
CA THR A 37 32.42 2.07 29.31
C THR A 37 33.32 3.07 30.03
N ASN A 38 33.11 3.17 31.34
CA ASN A 38 33.85 4.03 32.24
C ASN A 38 34.32 3.22 33.46
N ASP A 39 35.07 3.87 34.36
CA ASP A 39 35.64 3.22 35.55
C ASP A 39 34.56 2.65 36.50
N ASP A 40 33.33 3.17 36.43
CA ASP A 40 32.18 2.70 37.21
C ASP A 40 31.43 1.53 36.55
N SER A 41 31.83 1.10 35.35
CA SER A 41 31.17 0.04 34.58
C SER A 41 31.47 -1.38 35.08
N ALA A 42 32.18 -1.52 36.20
CA ALA A 42 32.46 -2.78 36.90
C ALA A 42 33.02 -3.90 36.00
N GLY A 43 33.83 -3.53 34.99
CA GLY A 43 34.43 -4.46 34.03
C GLY A 43 33.51 -4.93 32.90
N TRP A 44 32.27 -4.45 32.84
CA TRP A 44 31.34 -4.71 31.75
C TRP A 44 31.43 -3.63 30.68
N ARG A 45 31.29 -4.03 29.41
CA ARG A 45 31.09 -3.06 28.34
C ARG A 45 29.68 -2.48 28.45
N THR A 46 29.59 -1.16 28.58
CA THR A 46 28.32 -0.44 28.59
C THR A 46 28.18 0.33 27.28
N SER A 47 26.98 0.29 26.68
CA SER A 47 26.70 0.98 25.43
C SER A 47 25.53 1.92 25.59
N LEU A 48 25.53 3.00 24.82
CA LEU A 48 24.42 3.94 24.78
C LEU A 48 23.16 3.26 24.20
N ASN A 49 22.00 3.54 24.79
CA ASN A 49 20.72 2.92 24.43
C ASN A 49 20.25 3.23 22.99
N ASN A 50 20.90 4.20 22.33
CA ASN A 50 20.64 4.56 20.95
C ASN A 50 21.99 4.67 20.22
N PRO A 51 22.17 4.02 19.07
CA PRO A 51 23.41 4.14 18.29
C PRO A 51 23.62 5.60 17.85
N ALA A 52 24.87 6.05 17.80
CA ALA A 52 25.19 7.43 17.40
C ALA A 52 24.99 7.67 15.91
N VAL A 53 25.26 6.64 15.09
CA VAL A 53 25.05 6.66 13.65
C VAL A 53 24.07 5.56 13.31
N LYS A 54 23.01 5.92 12.58
CA LYS A 54 22.08 4.99 11.95
C LYS A 54 22.20 5.19 10.45
N SER A 55 22.37 4.12 9.69
CA SER A 55 22.28 4.17 8.24
C SER A 55 21.19 3.23 7.76
N VAL A 56 20.57 3.60 6.65
CA VAL A 56 19.63 2.73 5.94
C VAL A 56 20.18 2.48 4.57
N ASP A 57 20.29 1.21 4.20
CA ASP A 57 20.73 0.77 2.89
C ASP A 57 19.60 -0.02 2.23
N ILE A 58 19.25 0.37 1.01
CA ILE A 58 18.20 -0.28 0.22
C ILE A 58 18.83 -0.79 -1.07
N THR A 59 18.73 -2.09 -1.32
CA THR A 59 19.20 -2.68 -2.58
C THR A 59 18.00 -3.13 -3.39
N VAL A 60 18.01 -2.81 -4.68
CA VAL A 60 17.01 -3.26 -5.65
C VAL A 60 17.72 -3.91 -6.83
N SER A 61 17.22 -5.07 -7.26
CA SER A 61 17.69 -5.73 -8.47
C SER A 61 16.51 -6.27 -9.28
N GLY A 62 16.67 -6.38 -10.60
CA GLY A 62 15.58 -6.85 -11.43
C GLY A 62 15.83 -6.74 -12.92
N VAL A 63 14.74 -6.78 -13.69
CA VAL A 63 14.76 -6.61 -15.15
C VAL A 63 14.37 -5.18 -15.49
N THR A 64 15.18 -4.53 -16.32
CA THR A 64 14.98 -3.13 -16.70
C THR A 64 13.64 -2.95 -17.41
N LYS A 65 12.73 -2.21 -16.80
CA LYS A 65 11.46 -1.76 -17.44
C LYS A 65 11.40 -0.25 -17.66
N ASN A 66 12.21 0.51 -16.92
CA ASN A 66 12.42 1.94 -17.10
C ASN A 66 13.90 2.27 -16.86
N ASN A 67 14.34 3.43 -17.34
CA ASN A 67 15.75 3.82 -17.32
C ASN A 67 16.05 4.93 -16.30
N ILE A 68 15.16 5.16 -15.33
CA ILE A 68 15.28 6.30 -14.40
C ILE A 68 16.60 6.25 -13.61
N LEU A 69 16.98 5.08 -13.11
CA LEU A 69 18.21 4.90 -12.33
C LEU A 69 19.46 5.09 -13.19
N ARG A 70 19.45 4.51 -14.39
CA ARG A 70 20.54 4.64 -15.37
C ARG A 70 20.79 6.10 -15.74
N VAL A 71 19.72 6.85 -16.03
CA VAL A 71 19.81 8.26 -16.43
C VAL A 71 20.41 9.10 -15.31
N ASP A 72 19.94 8.93 -14.08
CA ASP A 72 20.43 9.71 -12.95
C ASP A 72 21.85 9.34 -12.54
N TYR A 73 22.20 8.04 -12.54
CA TYR A 73 23.53 7.57 -12.18
C TYR A 73 24.60 8.10 -13.14
N PHE A 74 24.41 7.94 -14.45
CA PHE A 74 25.37 8.41 -15.46
C PHE A 74 25.28 9.92 -15.73
N GLY A 75 24.18 10.56 -15.31
CA GLY A 75 24.00 12.01 -15.37
C GLY A 75 24.64 12.77 -14.20
N GLY A 76 25.18 12.07 -13.19
CA GLY A 76 25.76 12.68 -11.99
C GLY A 76 24.74 13.10 -10.92
N ASN A 77 23.48 12.67 -11.05
CA ASN A 77 22.38 12.97 -10.13
C ASN A 77 22.13 11.79 -9.17
N GLN A 78 23.19 11.34 -8.49
CA GLN A 78 23.14 10.14 -7.66
C GLN A 78 22.49 10.38 -6.29
N GLU A 79 22.25 11.62 -5.89
CA GLU A 79 21.53 11.95 -4.67
C GLU A 79 20.08 12.34 -4.99
N GLY A 80 19.13 11.81 -4.23
CA GLY A 80 17.72 12.02 -4.51
C GLY A 80 16.81 11.54 -3.38
N ALA A 81 15.52 11.78 -3.56
CA ALA A 81 14.49 11.30 -2.64
C ALA A 81 14.20 9.83 -2.91
N LEU A 82 14.21 9.01 -1.87
CA LEU A 82 13.88 7.60 -1.92
C LEU A 82 12.68 7.34 -1.01
N GLU A 83 11.68 6.66 -1.55
CA GLU A 83 10.50 6.22 -0.81
C GLU A 83 10.35 4.71 -0.94
N VAL A 84 10.16 4.04 0.19
CA VAL A 84 9.84 2.62 0.28
C VAL A 84 8.48 2.48 0.92
N GLU A 85 7.53 1.95 0.16
CA GLU A 85 6.19 1.64 0.62
C GLU A 85 6.10 0.15 0.94
N TYR A 86 5.77 -0.16 2.18
CA TYR A 86 5.65 -1.50 2.71
C TYR A 86 4.29 -2.13 2.35
N PRO A 87 4.18 -3.47 2.42
CA PRO A 87 2.91 -4.17 2.15
C PRO A 87 1.71 -3.72 2.99
N ASN A 88 1.97 -3.21 4.20
CA ASN A 88 0.96 -2.65 5.09
C ASN A 88 0.64 -1.17 4.80
N GLY A 89 1.26 -0.58 3.77
CA GLY A 89 1.10 0.81 3.39
C GLY A 89 2.01 1.78 4.14
N ASP A 90 2.84 1.30 5.08
CA ASP A 90 3.79 2.18 5.78
C ASP A 90 4.81 2.72 4.78
N ILE A 91 5.30 3.94 5.03
CA ILE A 91 6.23 4.60 4.14
C ILE A 91 7.51 4.94 4.90
N LEU A 92 8.63 4.46 4.39
CA LEU A 92 9.95 4.93 4.75
C LEU A 92 10.43 5.92 3.68
N SER A 93 10.69 7.16 4.07
CA SER A 93 11.20 8.21 3.19
C SER A 93 12.55 8.71 3.66
N MET A 94 13.47 8.97 2.73
CA MET A 94 14.78 9.56 3.04
C MET A 94 15.37 10.25 1.81
N THR A 95 16.39 11.08 2.04
CA THR A 95 17.36 11.39 1.00
C THR A 95 18.41 10.27 0.99
N ALA A 96 18.69 9.75 -0.20
CA ALA A 96 19.65 8.67 -0.38
C ALA A 96 20.61 8.95 -1.53
N PHE A 97 21.80 8.39 -1.41
CA PHE A 97 22.82 8.36 -2.46
C PHE A 97 22.84 6.99 -3.13
N MET A 98 22.69 6.95 -4.45
CA MET A 98 22.70 5.75 -5.27
C MET A 98 24.15 5.35 -5.61
N HIS A 99 24.64 4.30 -4.94
CA HIS A 99 25.91 3.65 -5.25
C HIS A 99 26.02 2.25 -4.62
N PRO A 100 26.50 1.22 -5.35
CA PRO A 100 26.77 1.21 -6.79
C PRO A 100 25.49 1.06 -7.63
N TYR A 101 25.58 1.37 -8.91
CA TYR A 101 24.62 0.98 -9.95
C TYR A 101 25.34 0.14 -10.99
N SER A 102 24.75 -0.99 -11.38
CA SER A 102 25.27 -1.83 -12.45
C SER A 102 24.15 -2.35 -13.35
N ASP A 103 24.55 -2.64 -14.58
CA ASP A 103 23.70 -2.95 -15.70
C ASP A 103 24.30 -4.19 -16.38
N THR A 104 23.56 -5.30 -16.42
CA THR A 104 24.03 -6.56 -17.00
C THR A 104 23.10 -6.99 -18.12
N GLY A 105 23.65 -7.25 -19.30
CA GLY A 105 22.92 -7.82 -20.43
C GLY A 105 23.65 -9.06 -20.97
N ALA A 106 22.93 -10.16 -21.15
CA ALA A 106 23.41 -11.30 -21.90
C ALA A 106 22.90 -11.24 -23.36
N TYR A 107 23.64 -11.83 -24.29
CA TYR A 107 23.28 -11.87 -25.71
C TYR A 107 21.98 -12.67 -25.88
N GLU A 108 20.89 -11.98 -26.23
CA GLU A 108 19.50 -12.46 -26.38
C GLU A 108 18.62 -12.54 -25.12
N ASP A 109 19.10 -12.10 -23.94
CA ASP A 109 18.30 -12.07 -22.71
C ASP A 109 17.82 -10.67 -22.32
N ALA A 110 16.86 -10.62 -21.38
CA ALA A 110 16.38 -9.37 -20.81
C ALA A 110 17.48 -8.68 -20.00
N PHE A 111 17.59 -7.36 -20.16
CA PHE A 111 18.58 -6.55 -19.46
C PHE A 111 18.28 -6.46 -17.96
N THR A 112 19.22 -6.84 -17.10
CA THR A 112 19.09 -6.76 -15.64
C THR A 112 19.85 -5.57 -15.07
N TYR A 113 19.39 -5.11 -13.91
CA TYR A 113 20.05 -4.05 -13.16
C TYR A 113 20.16 -4.43 -11.69
N GLU A 114 21.11 -3.79 -11.01
CA GLU A 114 21.25 -3.78 -9.56
C GLU A 114 21.67 -2.39 -9.11
N ALA A 115 21.03 -1.88 -8.05
CA ALA A 115 21.31 -0.57 -7.48
C ALA A 115 21.22 -0.63 -5.95
N THR A 116 22.16 0.03 -5.26
CA THR A 116 22.09 0.26 -3.82
C THR A 116 21.92 1.75 -3.54
N PHE A 117 21.08 2.06 -2.57
CA PHE A 117 20.82 3.41 -2.07
C PHE A 117 21.18 3.46 -0.59
N SER A 118 22.10 4.34 -0.22
CA SER A 118 22.50 4.56 1.17
C SER A 118 21.94 5.90 1.65
N SER A 119 21.37 5.93 2.86
CA SER A 119 20.82 7.16 3.45
C SER A 119 21.88 8.27 3.51
N SER A 120 21.61 9.42 2.89
CA SER A 120 22.44 10.64 2.97
C SER A 120 21.82 11.72 3.88
N GLY A 121 20.60 11.48 4.38
CA GLY A 121 19.89 12.34 5.32
C GLY A 121 19.10 11.53 6.36
N ALA A 122 18.30 12.23 7.17
CA ALA A 122 17.42 11.59 8.13
C ALA A 122 16.34 10.76 7.42
N ALA A 123 16.17 9.51 7.86
CA ALA A 123 15.04 8.69 7.44
C ALA A 123 13.81 8.99 8.29
N ALA A 124 12.66 9.13 7.66
CA ALA A 124 11.36 9.26 8.29
C ALA A 124 10.53 8.01 8.01
N TYR A 125 9.84 7.53 9.04
CA TYR A 125 8.91 6.40 8.94
C TYR A 125 7.50 6.89 9.28
N GLU A 126 6.56 6.64 8.40
CA GLU A 126 5.16 6.97 8.54
C GLU A 126 4.33 5.69 8.53
N GLU A 127 3.56 5.47 9.60
CA GLU A 127 2.62 4.36 9.70
C GLU A 127 1.37 4.66 8.86
N ALA A 128 0.88 3.66 8.14
CA ALA A 128 -0.34 3.78 7.37
C ALA A 128 -1.57 4.00 8.27
N ALA A 129 -2.43 4.93 7.88
CA ALA A 129 -3.67 5.17 8.59
C ALA A 129 -4.71 4.08 8.30
N SER A 130 -5.34 3.58 9.37
CA SER A 130 -6.54 2.73 9.26
C SER A 130 -7.66 3.47 8.51
N PRO A 131 -8.47 2.76 7.70
CA PRO A 131 -9.60 3.35 7.01
C PRO A 131 -10.64 3.92 7.98
N VAL A 132 -11.12 5.14 7.71
CA VAL A 132 -12.18 5.83 8.44
C VAL A 132 -13.11 6.48 7.43
N ASN A 133 -14.41 6.16 7.53
CA ASN A 133 -15.45 6.78 6.72
C ASN A 133 -15.87 8.13 7.34
N SER A 134 -15.91 9.19 6.52
CA SER A 134 -16.36 10.53 6.92
C SER A 134 -17.69 10.93 6.29
N VAL A 135 -18.08 10.27 5.19
CA VAL A 135 -19.40 10.41 4.56
C VAL A 135 -19.91 9.01 4.23
N LEU A 136 -21.11 8.69 4.72
CA LEU A 136 -21.71 7.37 4.55
C LEU A 136 -21.87 6.99 3.07
N PRO A 137 -21.82 5.69 2.76
CA PRO A 137 -22.20 5.17 1.45
C PRO A 137 -23.63 5.58 1.06
N ALA A 138 -23.90 5.64 -0.24
CA ALA A 138 -25.23 5.95 -0.77
C ALA A 138 -25.65 4.94 -1.84
N ILE A 139 -26.96 4.79 -2.03
CA ILE A 139 -27.53 3.97 -3.11
C ILE A 139 -28.22 4.90 -4.10
N SER A 140 -28.01 4.67 -5.38
CA SER A 140 -28.79 5.30 -6.46
C SER A 140 -29.59 4.26 -7.23
N GLY A 141 -30.64 4.74 -7.91
CA GLY A 141 -31.62 3.93 -8.60
C GLY A 141 -32.95 3.89 -7.85
N ILE A 142 -33.96 3.30 -8.49
CA ILE A 142 -35.28 3.09 -7.90
C ILE A 142 -35.30 1.68 -7.32
N ALA A 143 -35.64 1.53 -6.05
CA ALA A 143 -35.83 0.23 -5.42
C ALA A 143 -37.08 -0.44 -6.01
N GLN A 144 -36.89 -1.18 -7.10
CA GLN A 144 -37.93 -1.92 -7.80
C GLN A 144 -37.33 -3.23 -8.32
N GLN A 145 -38.12 -4.30 -8.26
CA GLN A 145 -37.75 -5.60 -8.81
C GLN A 145 -37.30 -5.46 -10.27
N GLY A 146 -36.11 -5.99 -10.58
CA GLY A 146 -35.54 -5.93 -11.93
C GLY A 146 -34.85 -4.61 -12.30
N VAL A 147 -34.89 -3.58 -11.45
CA VAL A 147 -34.23 -2.29 -11.69
C VAL A 147 -32.89 -2.24 -10.96
N GLN A 148 -31.79 -1.97 -11.68
CA GLN A 148 -30.46 -1.94 -11.09
C GLN A 148 -30.30 -0.78 -10.10
N LEU A 149 -29.75 -1.10 -8.94
CA LEU A 149 -29.23 -0.16 -7.94
C LEU A 149 -27.71 -0.11 -8.02
N THR A 150 -27.14 1.06 -7.77
CA THR A 150 -25.68 1.27 -7.74
C THR A 150 -25.26 1.86 -6.40
N ALA A 151 -24.31 1.20 -5.73
CA ALA A 151 -23.67 1.69 -4.52
C ALA A 151 -22.61 2.75 -4.85
N PHE A 152 -22.56 3.78 -4.01
CA PHE A 152 -21.47 4.74 -3.92
C PHE A 152 -20.78 4.59 -2.57
N GLU A 153 -19.46 4.63 -2.59
CA GLU A 153 -18.59 4.23 -1.49
C GLU A 153 -18.58 5.24 -0.34
N GLY A 154 -19.03 6.48 -0.57
CA GLY A 154 -18.91 7.58 0.37
C GLY A 154 -17.53 8.24 0.32
N VAL A 155 -17.11 8.86 1.42
CA VAL A 155 -15.78 9.50 1.55
C VAL A 155 -14.99 8.82 2.65
N TRP A 156 -13.74 8.50 2.37
CA TRP A 156 -12.80 7.84 3.26
C TRP A 156 -11.50 8.64 3.37
N ASN A 157 -10.80 8.53 4.49
CA ASN A 157 -9.53 9.21 4.73
C ASN A 157 -8.35 8.61 3.94
N THR A 158 -8.47 7.38 3.46
CA THR A 158 -7.43 6.65 2.74
C THR A 158 -7.96 6.01 1.46
N GLY A 159 -7.03 5.59 0.59
CA GLY A 159 -7.32 4.69 -0.52
C GLY A 159 -7.21 3.22 -0.11
N GLY A 160 -7.69 2.32 -0.97
CA GLY A 160 -7.65 0.89 -0.74
C GLY A 160 -8.60 0.13 -1.66
N THR A 161 -8.92 -1.11 -1.30
CA THR A 161 -9.84 -1.97 -2.04
C THR A 161 -11.21 -1.94 -1.38
N PHE A 162 -12.26 -1.68 -2.17
CA PHE A 162 -13.64 -1.72 -1.70
C PHE A 162 -14.26 -3.10 -1.89
N SER A 163 -15.07 -3.51 -0.91
CA SER A 163 -15.97 -4.65 -0.98
C SER A 163 -17.38 -4.24 -0.54
N TYR A 164 -18.38 -4.94 -1.06
CA TYR A 164 -19.79 -4.63 -0.85
C TYR A 164 -20.50 -5.83 -0.25
N GLN A 165 -21.53 -5.55 0.54
CA GLN A 165 -22.50 -6.55 0.97
C GLN A 165 -23.88 -5.90 1.00
N TRP A 166 -24.73 -6.28 0.05
CA TRP A 166 -26.11 -5.83 0.01
C TRP A 166 -26.93 -6.55 1.08
N LYS A 167 -27.90 -5.82 1.62
CA LYS A 167 -28.75 -6.24 2.73
C LYS A 167 -30.20 -5.93 2.40
N ASN A 168 -31.06 -6.86 2.75
CA ASN A 168 -32.51 -6.74 2.70
C ASN A 168 -33.04 -6.75 4.14
N GLY A 169 -33.74 -5.70 4.55
CA GLY A 169 -34.28 -5.57 5.91
C GLY A 169 -33.18 -5.64 7.00
N GLY A 170 -31.95 -5.25 6.64
CA GLY A 170 -30.76 -5.35 7.51
C GLY A 170 -30.04 -6.71 7.49
N SER A 171 -30.61 -7.74 6.87
CA SER A 171 -29.99 -9.07 6.73
C SER A 171 -29.20 -9.18 5.43
N ASN A 172 -28.04 -9.85 5.45
CA ASN A 172 -27.22 -10.02 4.25
C ASN A 172 -27.95 -10.82 3.16
N ILE A 173 -27.91 -10.31 1.94
CA ILE A 173 -28.33 -11.04 0.75
C ILE A 173 -27.15 -11.90 0.29
N GLY A 174 -27.31 -13.22 0.31
CA GLY A 174 -26.24 -14.15 -0.04
C GLY A 174 -25.69 -13.90 -1.45
N GLY A 175 -24.35 -13.77 -1.57
CA GLY A 175 -23.66 -13.55 -2.84
C GLY A 175 -23.78 -12.14 -3.44
N ALA A 176 -24.54 -11.23 -2.83
CA ALA A 176 -24.70 -9.87 -3.30
C ALA A 176 -23.52 -8.98 -2.84
N THR A 177 -22.37 -9.16 -3.48
CA THR A 177 -21.10 -8.49 -3.13
C THR A 177 -20.56 -7.54 -4.20
N ALA A 178 -21.29 -7.38 -5.30
CA ALA A 178 -20.95 -6.44 -6.36
C ALA A 178 -21.33 -4.99 -5.98
N LYS A 179 -20.70 -4.02 -6.65
CA LYS A 179 -21.04 -2.59 -6.53
C LYS A 179 -22.50 -2.29 -6.93
N THR A 180 -23.08 -3.13 -7.77
CA THR A 180 -24.46 -3.03 -8.23
C THR A 180 -25.29 -4.20 -7.75
N TYR A 181 -26.57 -3.98 -7.53
CA TYR A 181 -27.53 -5.03 -7.21
C TYR A 181 -28.85 -4.80 -7.93
N THR A 182 -29.44 -5.86 -8.47
CA THR A 182 -30.77 -5.82 -9.09
C THR A 182 -31.72 -6.56 -8.16
N PRO A 183 -32.69 -5.86 -7.51
CA PRO A 183 -33.62 -6.49 -6.59
C PRO A 183 -34.41 -7.62 -7.26
N VAL A 184 -34.61 -8.70 -6.52
CA VAL A 184 -35.37 -9.88 -6.95
C VAL A 184 -36.74 -9.91 -6.26
N VAL A 185 -37.58 -10.88 -6.63
CA VAL A 185 -38.92 -11.04 -6.05
C VAL A 185 -38.90 -11.17 -4.52
N GLY A 186 -37.85 -11.77 -3.96
CA GLY A 186 -37.66 -11.95 -2.52
C GLY A 186 -37.35 -10.67 -1.76
N ASP A 187 -37.07 -9.56 -2.45
CA ASP A 187 -36.80 -8.26 -1.82
C ASP A 187 -38.02 -7.34 -1.77
N VAL A 188 -39.07 -7.68 -2.50
CA VAL A 188 -40.27 -6.85 -2.62
C VAL A 188 -40.90 -6.65 -1.24
N GLY A 189 -41.16 -5.38 -0.92
CA GLY A 189 -41.75 -4.99 0.36
C GLY A 189 -40.74 -4.59 1.44
N ASP A 190 -39.46 -4.86 1.24
CA ASP A 190 -38.40 -4.53 2.20
C ASP A 190 -37.49 -3.41 1.69
N ALA A 191 -36.83 -2.71 2.62
CA ALA A 191 -35.84 -1.70 2.31
C ALA A 191 -34.45 -2.32 2.13
N LEU A 192 -33.69 -1.84 1.14
CA LEU A 192 -32.34 -2.30 0.87
C LEU A 192 -31.30 -1.35 1.46
N SER A 193 -30.18 -1.90 1.90
CA SER A 193 -28.98 -1.15 2.26
C SER A 193 -27.74 -1.88 1.77
N VAL A 194 -26.61 -1.18 1.69
CA VAL A 194 -25.31 -1.77 1.35
C VAL A 194 -24.29 -1.39 2.40
N ALA A 195 -23.59 -2.39 2.94
CA ALA A 195 -22.38 -2.21 3.71
C ALA A 195 -21.18 -2.16 2.75
N VAL A 196 -20.42 -1.08 2.82
CA VAL A 196 -19.18 -0.89 2.06
C VAL A 196 -18.02 -0.99 3.03
N THR A 197 -17.08 -1.88 2.72
CA THR A 197 -15.86 -2.07 3.51
C THR A 197 -14.66 -1.65 2.67
N LEU A 198 -13.88 -0.70 3.19
CA LEU A 198 -12.59 -0.32 2.65
C LEU A 198 -11.50 -1.08 3.39
N THR A 199 -10.63 -1.77 2.64
CA THR A 199 -9.45 -2.47 3.16
C THR A 199 -8.19 -1.88 2.55
N ASN A 200 -7.23 -1.52 3.39
CA ASN A 200 -5.87 -1.16 3.00
C ASN A 200 -4.87 -1.99 3.83
N GLY A 201 -3.57 -1.71 3.69
CA GLY A 201 -2.54 -2.44 4.42
C GLY A 201 -2.56 -2.22 5.94
N ALA A 202 -3.13 -1.11 6.43
CA ALA A 202 -3.27 -0.80 7.85
C ALA A 202 -4.48 -1.50 8.50
N GLY A 203 -5.47 -1.92 7.72
CA GLY A 203 -6.63 -2.63 8.21
C GLY A 203 -7.88 -2.46 7.34
N ALA A 204 -9.04 -2.69 7.94
CA ALA A 204 -10.32 -2.56 7.27
C ALA A 204 -11.36 -1.88 8.16
N ALA A 205 -12.22 -1.07 7.55
CA ALA A 205 -13.38 -0.51 8.23
C ALA A 205 -14.61 -0.54 7.31
N SER A 206 -15.80 -0.62 7.91
CA SER A 206 -17.07 -0.76 7.21
C SER A 206 -18.03 0.37 7.58
N ALA A 207 -18.76 0.87 6.59
CA ALA A 207 -19.85 1.81 6.75
C ALA A 207 -21.07 1.31 5.98
N THR A 208 -22.27 1.50 6.52
CA THR A 208 -23.53 1.10 5.87
C THR A 208 -24.27 2.34 5.38
N SER A 209 -24.77 2.26 4.15
CA SER A 209 -25.63 3.31 3.57
C SER A 209 -26.95 3.48 4.33
N GLY A 210 -27.61 4.62 4.09
CA GLY A 210 -29.03 4.76 4.40
C GLY A 210 -29.86 3.74 3.62
N ALA A 211 -30.97 3.28 4.21
CA ALA A 211 -31.87 2.35 3.56
C ALA A 211 -32.63 3.03 2.41
N THR A 212 -32.91 2.29 1.32
CA THR A 212 -33.80 2.74 0.26
C THR A 212 -35.25 2.82 0.76
N ALA A 213 -36.15 3.35 -0.08
CA ALA A 213 -37.56 3.00 0.04
C ALA A 213 -37.76 1.48 -0.15
N ASN A 214 -38.89 0.95 0.32
CA ASN A 214 -39.21 -0.46 0.13
C ASN A 214 -39.26 -0.81 -1.36
N VAL A 215 -38.75 -1.99 -1.71
CA VAL A 215 -38.70 -2.46 -3.09
C VAL A 215 -40.11 -2.64 -3.65
N LEU A 216 -40.39 -1.99 -4.77
CA LEU A 216 -41.62 -2.13 -5.53
C LEU A 216 -41.60 -3.41 -6.38
N ALA A 217 -42.77 -4.03 -6.57
CA ALA A 217 -42.93 -5.09 -7.56
C ALA A 217 -42.72 -4.55 -8.99
N ALA A 218 -42.35 -5.44 -9.91
CA ALA A 218 -42.12 -5.12 -11.32
C ALA A 218 -43.40 -4.66 -12.04
#